data_AF-A0A966XUE9-F1
#
_entry.id   AF-A0A966XUE9-F1
#
_cell.length_a   1.000
_cell.length_b   1.000
_cell.length_c   1.000
_cell.angle_alpha   90.00
_cell.angle_beta   90.00
_cell.angle_gamma   90.00
#
_symmetry.space_group_name_H-M   'P 1'
#
loop_
_entity.id
_entity.type
_entity.pdbx_description
1 polymer ?
#
loop_
_entity_poly.entity_id
_entity_poly.type
_entity_poly.pdbx_seq_one_letter_code
_entity_poly.pdbx_strand_id
1 'polypeptide(L)'
;TVSGLTLSAASANVISGSGTLTVNGDATLNQGSIAPVLAGTMNLLKTTASQTVTLSNAASTFTGLTWIQDGTLSVTALADAGANSSLGAATGANAGILIGNGASTTATLAYSSASSSSSNRAILLAGTTGGATIDSGALAGLLTLSGQAYGIVVGAKTLTLQGSNGTTASPNVYSGAISNGVGTVALTKAGLGGWTISGSNAFTGATTISGGALNVQNATGLGTTAAGTTVSSGGTLELQGGITIGAEALSLSGSGLANLGALRNISGTNTYGGLVTLAAASRINSDAGVLNLDVSTGSAVTGTFALTLGGAGNGTVSDPLAIGTAALIKDGTGTWTLMPSAVNTYTGATTVNNGVLAVDFSQAGVATNIISASSVLTLAGGKLSVKGMSAATDSQTFASTSTTAGTYGVLSADNNSATSLTVALGAWTRNANSGLNFDITGAPTVTFTLSAGLSSASGI
;
A
#
# COMPACT_ATOMS: atom_id res chain seq x y z
N THR A 1 26.63 32.06 25.70
CA THR A 1 25.21 32.34 25.99
C THR A 1 24.76 33.57 25.24
N VAL A 2 23.58 33.54 24.65
CA VAL A 2 22.96 34.68 23.94
C VAL A 2 21.47 34.80 24.31
N SER A 3 20.89 35.99 24.19
CA SER A 3 19.46 36.22 24.48
C SER A 3 18.52 35.75 23.37
N GLY A 4 19.04 35.57 22.15
CA GLY A 4 18.33 35.05 20.99
C GLY A 4 19.33 34.69 19.89
N LEU A 5 18.86 33.94 18.90
CA LEU A 5 19.67 33.55 17.75
C LEU A 5 18.87 33.80 16.47
N THR A 6 19.51 34.36 15.45
CA THR A 6 18.92 34.44 14.11
C THR A 6 19.95 34.08 13.06
N LEU A 7 19.68 33.02 12.30
CA LEU A 7 20.44 32.73 11.09
C LEU A 7 19.83 33.55 9.95
N SER A 8 20.64 34.28 9.17
CA SER A 8 20.15 35.09 8.05
C SER A 8 19.42 34.25 6.99
N ALA A 9 18.39 34.82 6.35
CA ALA A 9 17.73 34.25 5.18
C ALA A 9 18.42 34.60 3.85
N ALA A 10 19.44 35.47 3.86
CA ALA A 10 20.12 35.93 2.66
C ALA A 10 21.25 34.99 2.19
N SER A 11 21.83 34.21 3.12
CA SER A 11 22.97 33.34 2.85
C SER A 11 23.07 32.22 3.88
N ALA A 12 23.70 31.10 3.52
CA ALA A 12 23.85 29.95 4.41
C ALA A 12 24.78 30.31 5.58
N ASN A 13 24.30 30.13 6.81
CA ASN A 13 25.05 30.41 8.02
C ASN A 13 25.68 29.13 8.56
N VAL A 14 26.89 29.19 9.10
CA VAL A 14 27.54 28.02 9.71
C VAL A 14 27.96 28.37 11.13
N ILE A 15 27.35 27.69 12.11
CA ILE A 15 27.80 27.69 13.49
C ILE A 15 28.52 26.35 13.72
N SER A 16 29.85 26.39 13.72
CA SER A 16 30.71 25.22 13.87
C SER A 16 31.24 25.05 15.31
N GLY A 17 31.91 23.93 15.57
CA GLY A 17 32.54 23.61 16.86
C GLY A 17 31.75 22.61 17.70
N SER A 18 32.37 22.15 18.79
CA SER A 18 31.83 21.11 19.70
C SER A 18 31.32 21.66 21.04
N GLY A 19 31.34 22.98 21.24
CA GLY A 19 30.92 23.61 22.49
C GLY A 19 29.40 23.63 22.69
N THR A 20 28.96 24.40 23.69
CA THR A 20 27.54 24.62 23.98
C THR A 20 27.14 26.06 23.66
N LEU A 21 26.10 26.21 22.85
CA LEU A 21 25.43 27.48 22.58
C LEU A 21 24.12 27.53 23.37
N THR A 22 24.16 28.21 24.52
CA THR A 22 22.96 28.48 25.33
C THR A 22 22.21 29.70 24.79
N VAL A 23 20.93 29.51 24.46
CA VAL A 23 20.03 30.57 23.97
C VAL A 23 18.84 30.69 24.93
N ASN A 24 18.57 31.90 25.42
CA ASN A 24 17.54 32.18 26.44
C ASN A 24 16.26 32.84 25.87
N GLY A 25 16.08 32.79 24.56
CA GLY A 25 14.93 33.33 23.83
C GLY A 25 14.75 32.56 22.52
N ASP A 26 14.13 33.18 21.52
CA ASP A 26 13.88 32.48 20.26
C ASP A 26 15.16 32.29 19.43
N ALA A 27 15.27 31.11 18.81
CA ALA A 27 16.23 30.82 17.77
C ALA A 27 15.50 30.72 16.42
N THR A 28 15.53 31.81 15.66
CA THR A 28 14.97 31.87 14.30
C THR A 28 15.99 31.38 13.29
N LEU A 29 15.77 30.19 12.75
CA LEU A 29 16.72 29.49 11.89
C LEU A 29 16.21 29.54 10.45
N ASN A 30 16.78 30.39 9.60
CA ASN A 30 16.33 30.54 8.21
C ASN A 30 17.03 29.55 7.26
N GLN A 31 18.37 29.57 7.21
CA GLN A 31 19.18 28.63 6.43
C GLN A 31 20.58 28.43 7.01
N GLY A 32 21.15 27.21 6.87
CA GLY A 32 22.52 26.93 7.29
C GLY A 32 22.70 25.64 8.10
N SER A 33 23.70 25.62 8.97
CA SER A 33 23.99 24.47 9.85
C SER A 33 24.47 24.89 11.23
N ILE A 34 24.11 24.11 12.24
CA ILE A 34 24.55 24.26 13.63
C ILE A 34 25.10 22.91 14.12
N ALA A 35 26.39 22.91 14.51
CA ALA A 35 27.09 21.75 15.05
C ALA A 35 27.27 21.70 16.59
N PRO A 36 27.37 22.84 17.30
CA PRO A 36 27.40 22.84 18.77
C PRO A 36 26.15 22.26 19.43
N VAL A 37 26.26 21.90 20.71
CA VAL A 37 25.12 21.56 21.57
C VAL A 37 24.25 22.81 21.74
N LEU A 38 22.97 22.74 21.38
CA LEU A 38 22.00 23.80 21.68
C LEU A 38 21.42 23.58 23.08
N ALA A 39 21.41 24.61 23.92
CA ALA A 39 20.94 24.54 25.30
C ALA A 39 20.11 25.78 25.69
N GLY A 40 19.52 25.73 26.89
CA GLY A 40 18.72 26.83 27.44
C GLY A 40 17.22 26.64 27.26
N THR A 41 16.45 27.71 27.39
CA THR A 41 14.98 27.70 27.31
C THR A 41 14.47 28.07 25.92
N MET A 42 15.33 28.03 24.90
CA MET A 42 15.00 28.53 23.57
C MET A 42 13.85 27.79 22.90
N ASN A 43 12.99 28.56 22.22
CA ASN A 43 12.15 28.03 21.17
C ASN A 43 12.95 27.99 19.87
N LEU A 44 12.85 26.89 19.13
CA LEU A 44 13.47 26.74 17.82
C LEU A 44 12.41 26.97 16.73
N LEU A 45 12.62 28.00 15.90
CA LEU A 45 11.69 28.41 14.85
C LEU A 45 12.37 28.27 13.49
N LYS A 46 11.90 27.37 12.63
CA LYS A 46 12.35 27.23 11.23
C LYS A 46 11.30 27.83 10.29
N THR A 47 11.60 28.98 9.67
CA THR A 47 10.56 29.87 9.10
C THR A 47 10.65 30.15 7.61
N THR A 48 11.80 29.90 6.96
CA THR A 48 11.98 30.24 5.53
C THR A 48 11.63 29.08 4.61
N ALA A 49 10.68 29.28 3.70
CA ALA A 49 10.33 28.32 2.67
C ALA A 49 11.54 27.89 1.82
N SER A 50 11.51 26.65 1.33
CA SER A 50 12.53 26.05 0.43
C SER A 50 13.98 25.97 0.96
N GLN A 51 14.27 26.54 2.12
CA GLN A 51 15.60 26.51 2.73
C GLN A 51 15.72 25.41 3.77
N THR A 52 16.95 24.92 3.96
CA THR A 52 17.30 23.90 4.94
C THR A 52 18.17 24.48 6.07
N VAL A 53 17.88 24.04 7.29
CA VAL A 53 18.79 24.17 8.44
C VAL A 53 19.15 22.77 8.94
N THR A 54 20.44 22.48 9.11
CA THR A 54 20.91 21.20 9.69
C THR A 54 21.35 21.37 11.13
N LEU A 55 20.77 20.59 12.04
CA LEU A 55 21.24 20.42 13.41
C LEU A 55 21.98 19.08 13.50
N SER A 56 23.31 19.13 13.54
CA SER A 56 24.11 17.90 13.47
C SER A 56 24.45 17.32 14.85
N ASN A 57 24.19 18.06 15.93
CA ASN A 57 24.47 17.60 17.28
C ASN A 57 23.35 16.70 17.80
N ALA A 58 23.71 15.52 18.33
CA ALA A 58 22.76 14.56 18.88
C ALA A 58 22.43 14.80 20.36
N ALA A 59 23.12 15.71 21.05
CA ALA A 59 23.06 15.89 22.50
C ALA A 59 22.54 17.27 22.93
N SER A 60 21.75 17.95 22.09
CA SER A 60 21.14 19.24 22.48
C SER A 60 20.15 19.04 23.64
N THR A 61 20.11 20.02 24.54
CA THR A 61 19.43 19.97 25.85
C THR A 61 18.37 21.06 26.04
N PHE A 62 18.12 21.89 25.02
CA PHE A 62 17.15 22.97 25.16
C PHE A 62 15.73 22.46 25.44
N THR A 63 14.92 23.25 26.15
CA THR A 63 13.61 22.82 26.68
C THR A 63 12.40 23.58 26.11
N GLY A 64 12.64 24.60 25.27
CA GLY A 64 11.55 25.26 24.55
C GLY A 64 11.04 24.43 23.39
N LEU A 65 9.99 24.94 22.72
CA LEU A 65 9.31 24.22 21.66
C LEU A 65 10.15 24.16 20.38
N THR A 66 9.92 23.13 19.56
CA THR A 66 10.40 23.08 18.17
C THR A 66 9.24 23.34 17.23
N TRP A 67 9.35 24.39 16.40
CA TRP A 67 8.35 24.76 15.41
C TRP A 67 8.97 24.95 14.02
N ILE A 68 8.65 24.03 13.13
CA ILE A 68 8.97 24.08 11.71
C ILE A 68 7.80 24.76 11.00
N GLN A 69 7.86 26.08 10.88
CA GLN A 69 6.83 26.86 10.20
C GLN A 69 6.91 26.70 8.68
N ASP A 70 8.12 26.64 8.12
CA ASP A 70 8.35 26.47 6.68
C ASP A 70 9.77 25.96 6.33
N GLY A 71 9.92 25.33 5.17
CA GLY A 71 11.14 24.68 4.68
C GLY A 71 11.57 23.51 5.55
N THR A 72 12.87 23.16 5.51
CA THR A 72 13.37 21.91 6.09
C THR A 72 14.24 22.13 7.33
N LEU A 73 13.90 21.46 8.43
CA LEU A 73 14.81 21.25 9.55
C LEU A 73 15.37 19.83 9.46
N SER A 74 16.66 19.70 9.15
CA SER A 74 17.37 18.43 9.05
C SER A 74 18.05 18.10 10.38
N VAL A 75 17.85 16.90 10.90
CA VAL A 75 18.40 16.46 12.18
C VAL A 75 19.12 15.12 12.06
N THR A 76 20.07 14.87 12.96
CA THR A 76 20.85 13.61 12.98
C THR A 76 20.43 12.65 14.10
N ALA A 77 19.69 13.14 15.11
CA ALA A 77 19.16 12.31 16.19
C ALA A 77 17.78 12.77 16.64
N LEU A 78 16.87 11.82 16.76
CA LEU A 78 15.60 11.98 17.45
C LEU A 78 15.60 11.12 18.72
N ALA A 79 15.00 11.64 19.78
CA ALA A 79 14.79 10.93 21.03
C ALA A 79 13.41 11.28 21.60
N ASP A 80 13.00 10.54 22.61
CA ASP A 80 11.76 10.76 23.35
C ASP A 80 11.72 12.15 24.02
N ALA A 81 10.51 12.59 24.37
CA ALA A 81 10.30 13.76 25.21
C ALA A 81 11.13 13.67 26.50
N GLY A 82 11.79 14.76 26.89
CA GLY A 82 12.69 14.79 28.06
C GLY A 82 14.09 14.21 27.84
N ALA A 83 14.34 13.48 26.75
CA ALA A 83 15.67 12.98 26.41
C ALA A 83 16.39 13.93 25.44
N ASN A 84 17.72 14.04 25.58
CA ASN A 84 18.54 14.87 24.70
C ASN A 84 18.51 14.33 23.27
N SER A 85 18.43 15.24 22.30
CA SER A 85 18.42 14.93 20.87
C SER A 85 18.87 16.16 20.07
N SER A 86 18.86 16.10 18.74
CA SER A 86 19.00 17.31 17.93
C SER A 86 17.87 18.33 18.19
N LEU A 87 16.71 17.87 18.68
CA LEU A 87 15.54 18.69 19.00
C LEU A 87 15.43 19.05 20.50
N GLY A 88 16.52 18.89 21.26
CA GLY A 88 16.53 19.21 22.68
C GLY A 88 15.83 18.14 23.54
N ALA A 89 15.55 18.52 24.78
CA ALA A 89 15.02 17.67 25.86
C ALA A 89 13.71 18.21 26.45
N ALA A 90 12.90 18.91 25.63
CA ALA A 90 11.63 19.49 26.08
C ALA A 90 10.65 18.44 26.65
N THR A 91 9.90 18.84 27.69
CA THR A 91 8.84 18.07 28.36
C THR A 91 7.51 18.86 28.34
N GLY A 92 6.42 18.21 28.76
CA GLY A 92 5.11 18.86 28.89
C GLY A 92 4.59 19.43 27.55
N ALA A 93 4.02 20.64 27.57
CA ALA A 93 3.43 21.28 26.40
C ALA A 93 4.45 21.53 25.25
N ASN A 94 5.73 21.64 25.56
CA ASN A 94 6.79 21.89 24.58
C ASN A 94 7.38 20.61 23.99
N ALA A 95 6.97 19.43 24.45
CA ALA A 95 7.54 18.16 24.03
C ALA A 95 7.24 17.82 22.56
N GLY A 96 6.11 18.29 22.03
CA GLY A 96 5.67 18.05 20.66
C GLY A 96 6.47 18.84 19.63
N ILE A 97 6.47 18.33 18.40
CA ILE A 97 7.09 18.97 17.24
C ILE A 97 5.98 19.63 16.43
N LEU A 98 5.97 20.96 16.39
CA LEU A 98 5.00 21.72 15.60
C LEU A 98 5.49 21.84 14.17
N ILE A 99 4.65 21.50 13.19
CA ILE A 99 5.00 21.58 11.77
C ILE A 99 3.86 22.26 11.00
N GLY A 100 4.21 23.27 10.21
CA GLY A 100 3.29 24.11 9.43
C GLY A 100 2.96 25.44 10.10
N ASN A 101 2.39 26.38 9.34
CA ASN A 101 2.00 27.71 9.82
C ASN A 101 0.71 28.29 9.19
N GLY A 102 0.00 27.53 8.35
CA GLY A 102 -1.23 28.01 7.70
C GLY A 102 -1.30 27.67 6.23
N ALA A 103 -0.42 28.26 5.42
CA ALA A 103 -0.41 28.14 3.97
C ALA A 103 0.71 27.23 3.42
N SER A 104 1.77 27.01 4.21
CA SER A 104 2.93 26.23 3.75
C SER A 104 2.62 24.73 3.64
N THR A 105 2.92 24.14 2.48
CA THR A 105 2.96 22.69 2.27
C THR A 105 4.39 22.14 2.30
N THR A 106 5.37 22.99 2.63
CA THR A 106 6.82 22.70 2.50
C THR A 106 7.52 22.51 3.84
N ALA A 107 6.82 22.71 4.96
CA ALA A 107 7.35 22.47 6.30
C ALA A 107 7.72 20.99 6.51
N THR A 108 9.01 20.74 6.72
CA THR A 108 9.61 19.40 6.73
C THR A 108 10.53 19.19 7.92
N LEU A 109 10.31 18.11 8.66
CA LEU A 109 11.33 17.51 9.52
C LEU A 109 12.05 16.44 8.71
N ALA A 110 13.33 16.64 8.42
CA ALA A 110 14.16 15.67 7.71
C ALA A 110 15.11 14.95 8.66
N TYR A 111 15.25 13.65 8.49
CA TYR A 111 16.21 12.84 9.20
C TYR A 111 17.39 12.50 8.28
N SER A 112 18.59 12.81 8.72
CA SER A 112 19.80 12.72 7.91
C SER A 112 20.91 11.99 8.68
N SER A 113 20.65 10.74 9.06
CA SER A 113 21.62 9.90 9.79
C SER A 113 21.65 8.46 9.28
N ALA A 114 22.82 7.82 9.40
CA ALA A 114 22.99 6.40 9.12
C ALA A 114 22.62 5.50 10.32
N SER A 115 22.48 6.07 11.51
CA SER A 115 22.03 5.35 12.71
C SER A 115 20.51 5.46 12.83
N SER A 116 19.83 4.44 13.33
CA SER A 116 18.38 4.52 13.58
C SER A 116 18.08 5.43 14.78
N SER A 117 16.90 6.07 14.77
CA SER A 117 16.40 6.89 15.88
C SER A 117 14.94 6.55 16.18
N SER A 118 14.51 6.80 17.42
CA SER A 118 13.11 6.67 17.82
C SER A 118 12.65 7.90 18.60
N SER A 119 11.35 8.21 18.51
CA SER A 119 10.76 9.27 19.33
C SER A 119 9.27 9.05 19.59
N ASN A 120 8.87 9.27 20.85
CA ASN A 120 7.48 9.36 21.28
C ASN A 120 6.89 10.78 21.22
N ARG A 121 7.65 11.77 20.72
CA ARG A 121 7.17 13.14 20.62
C ARG A 121 6.01 13.22 19.64
N ALA A 122 4.94 13.91 20.04
CA ALA A 122 3.79 14.13 19.18
C ALA A 122 4.17 15.00 17.96
N ILE A 123 3.57 14.72 16.81
CA ILE A 123 3.62 15.57 15.63
C ILE A 123 2.36 16.43 15.60
N LEU A 124 2.54 17.74 15.78
CA LEU A 124 1.44 18.69 15.87
C LEU A 124 1.32 19.43 14.54
N LEU A 125 0.28 19.11 13.78
CA LEU A 125 0.03 19.71 12.48
C LEU A 125 -0.60 21.09 12.69
N ALA A 126 0.21 22.13 12.50
CA ALA A 126 -0.14 23.51 12.69
C ALA A 126 -0.65 24.15 11.37
N GLY A 127 -1.50 25.16 11.49
CA GLY A 127 -2.08 25.88 10.35
C GLY A 127 -3.45 25.39 9.88
N THR A 128 -4.00 26.05 8.86
CA THR A 128 -5.37 25.83 8.34
C THR A 128 -5.43 24.98 7.07
N THR A 129 -4.38 25.01 6.24
CA THR A 129 -4.35 24.34 4.92
C THR A 129 -3.03 23.61 4.64
N GLY A 130 -1.95 23.97 5.35
CA GLY A 130 -0.63 23.36 5.28
C GLY A 130 -0.50 22.02 6.02
N GLY A 131 0.39 21.15 5.55
CA GLY A 131 0.65 19.83 6.12
C GLY A 131 1.97 19.73 6.89
N ALA A 132 2.21 18.57 7.49
CA ALA A 132 3.49 18.22 8.09
C ALA A 132 4.19 17.16 7.25
N THR A 133 5.43 17.42 6.85
CA THR A 133 6.26 16.41 6.16
C THR A 133 7.30 15.84 7.11
N ILE A 134 7.35 14.51 7.20
CA ILE A 134 8.42 13.75 7.82
C ILE A 134 9.20 13.05 6.71
N ASP A 135 10.46 13.43 6.54
CA ASP A 135 11.35 12.85 5.53
C ASP A 135 12.40 11.96 6.24
N SER A 136 12.37 10.65 6.00
CA SER A 136 13.36 9.72 6.55
C SER A 136 14.74 9.80 5.88
N GLY A 137 14.88 10.64 4.84
CA GLY A 137 16.11 10.85 4.11
C GLY A 137 16.48 9.67 3.21
N ALA A 138 17.76 9.58 2.83
CA ALA A 138 18.30 8.51 1.98
C ALA A 138 19.40 7.68 2.68
N LEU A 139 19.77 8.06 3.91
CA LEU A 139 20.76 7.33 4.70
C LEU A 139 20.10 6.17 5.44
N ALA A 140 20.87 5.14 5.78
CA ALA A 140 20.34 3.85 6.27
C ALA A 140 19.61 3.89 7.63
N GLY A 141 19.69 4.99 8.39
CA GLY A 141 19.11 5.09 9.73
C GLY A 141 17.59 5.11 9.70
N LEU A 142 16.95 4.05 10.22
CA LEU A 142 15.49 3.95 10.25
C LEU A 142 14.90 4.84 11.35
N LEU A 143 13.70 5.35 11.10
CA LEU A 143 12.89 6.08 12.08
C LEU A 143 11.80 5.19 12.68
N THR A 144 11.64 5.28 14.00
CA THR A 144 10.47 4.73 14.72
C THR A 144 9.77 5.84 15.50
N LEU A 145 8.57 6.22 15.07
CA LEU A 145 7.78 7.30 15.66
C LEU A 145 6.56 6.72 16.37
N SER A 146 6.47 6.89 17.68
CA SER A 146 5.36 6.39 18.52
C SER A 146 4.46 7.50 19.05
N GLY A 147 4.81 8.76 18.83
CA GLY A 147 3.99 9.91 19.20
C GLY A 147 2.75 10.05 18.31
N GLN A 148 1.67 10.59 18.89
CA GLN A 148 0.45 10.89 18.15
C GLN A 148 0.69 11.96 17.08
N ALA A 149 0.00 11.86 15.94
CA ALA A 149 -0.11 12.96 14.98
C ALA A 149 -1.54 13.50 14.97
N TYR A 150 -1.72 14.81 15.11
CA TYR A 150 -3.04 15.43 15.02
C TYR A 150 -3.00 16.92 14.68
N GLY A 151 -4.13 17.40 14.16
CA GLY A 151 -4.31 18.81 13.87
C GLY A 151 -4.61 19.65 15.11
N ILE A 152 -3.87 20.74 15.30
CA ILE A 152 -4.05 21.67 16.44
C ILE A 152 -4.78 22.97 16.07
N VAL A 153 -5.07 23.16 14.79
CA VAL A 153 -5.84 24.29 14.25
C VAL A 153 -6.89 23.77 13.27
N VAL A 154 -8.06 24.43 13.22
CA VAL A 154 -9.15 24.07 12.30
C VAL A 154 -8.68 24.17 10.85
N GLY A 155 -9.02 23.17 10.05
CA GLY A 155 -8.72 23.12 8.63
C GLY A 155 -8.17 21.78 8.16
N ALA A 156 -8.08 21.62 6.84
CA ALA A 156 -7.63 20.40 6.18
C ALA A 156 -6.10 20.36 6.11
N LYS A 157 -5.50 19.30 6.63
CA LYS A 157 -4.06 19.13 6.72
C LYS A 157 -3.66 17.75 6.26
N THR A 158 -2.42 17.60 5.81
CA THR A 158 -1.87 16.30 5.40
C THR A 158 -0.63 16.00 6.22
N LEU A 159 -0.55 14.80 6.81
CA LEU A 159 0.71 14.24 7.25
C LEU A 159 1.35 13.51 6.07
N THR A 160 2.53 13.94 5.66
CA THR A 160 3.30 13.30 4.59
C THR A 160 4.45 12.53 5.20
N LEU A 161 4.46 11.22 5.01
CA LEU A 161 5.59 10.34 5.30
C LEU A 161 6.35 10.11 3.99
N GLN A 162 7.60 10.55 3.94
CA GLN A 162 8.44 10.43 2.76
C GLN A 162 9.86 9.96 3.08
N GLY A 163 10.73 10.02 2.07
CA GLY A 163 12.11 9.58 2.12
C GLY A 163 12.38 8.44 1.14
N SER A 164 13.67 8.17 0.91
CA SER A 164 14.14 7.03 0.12
C SER A 164 14.69 5.90 0.99
N ASN A 165 14.84 6.14 2.30
CA ASN A 165 15.24 5.13 3.27
C ASN A 165 14.08 4.21 3.66
N GLY A 166 14.41 3.00 4.10
CA GLY A 166 13.48 1.94 4.45
C GLY A 166 13.13 1.11 3.22
N THR A 167 13.33 -0.20 3.29
CA THR A 167 12.88 -1.13 2.25
C THR A 167 11.55 -1.74 2.64
N THR A 168 10.91 -2.50 1.74
CA THR A 168 9.72 -3.30 2.10
C THR A 168 10.02 -4.33 3.19
N ALA A 169 11.28 -4.79 3.31
CA ALA A 169 11.70 -5.74 4.34
C ALA A 169 12.14 -5.08 5.66
N SER A 170 12.48 -3.79 5.63
CA SER A 170 12.90 -3.01 6.80
C SER A 170 12.46 -1.55 6.65
N PRO A 171 11.16 -1.27 6.80
CA PRO A 171 10.61 0.07 6.63
C PRO A 171 10.87 0.95 7.87
N ASN A 172 10.70 2.26 7.69
CA ASN A 172 10.49 3.15 8.84
C ASN A 172 9.15 2.81 9.51
N VAL A 173 8.94 3.19 10.76
CA VAL A 173 7.74 2.82 11.51
C VAL A 173 7.06 4.07 12.07
N TYR A 174 5.77 4.19 11.83
CA TYR A 174 4.87 5.10 12.54
C TYR A 174 3.85 4.24 13.33
N SER A 175 4.06 4.13 14.64
CA SER A 175 3.23 3.34 15.54
C SER A 175 2.28 4.17 16.40
N GLY A 176 2.49 5.49 16.47
CA GLY A 176 1.54 6.40 17.09
C GLY A 176 0.24 6.47 16.28
N ALA A 177 -0.85 6.82 16.95
CA ALA A 177 -2.12 7.04 16.29
C ALA A 177 -2.17 8.42 15.60
N ILE A 178 -2.72 8.42 14.39
CA ILE A 178 -2.98 9.59 13.57
C ILE A 178 -4.47 9.91 13.70
N SER A 179 -4.80 11.13 14.12
CA SER A 179 -6.18 11.56 14.31
C SER A 179 -6.40 12.98 13.81
N ASN A 180 -7.67 13.36 13.68
CA ASN A 180 -8.07 14.68 13.20
C ASN A 180 -7.64 15.83 14.12
N GLY A 181 -7.68 15.62 15.44
CA GLY A 181 -7.61 16.72 16.39
C GLY A 181 -8.79 17.70 16.19
N VAL A 182 -8.49 18.99 16.02
CA VAL A 182 -9.52 20.03 15.81
C VAL A 182 -9.83 20.33 14.33
N GLY A 183 -9.24 19.60 13.38
CA GLY A 183 -9.47 19.78 11.94
C GLY A 183 -9.67 18.46 11.22
N THR A 184 -9.33 18.41 9.93
CA THR A 184 -9.27 17.14 9.17
C THR A 184 -7.81 16.83 8.86
N VAL A 185 -7.42 15.57 9.05
CA VAL A 185 -6.09 15.08 8.68
C VAL A 185 -6.23 14.04 7.56
N ALA A 186 -5.39 14.18 6.54
CA ALA A 186 -5.15 13.18 5.50
C ALA A 186 -3.75 12.59 5.67
N LEU A 187 -3.50 11.42 5.08
CA LEU A 187 -2.20 10.76 5.08
C LEU A 187 -1.65 10.68 3.66
N THR A 188 -0.39 11.04 3.47
CA THR A 188 0.32 10.79 2.22
C THR A 188 1.59 9.99 2.49
N LYS A 189 1.77 8.90 1.75
CA LYS A 189 3.05 8.21 1.60
C LYS A 189 3.68 8.64 0.27
N ALA A 190 4.87 9.21 0.33
CA ALA A 190 5.65 9.65 -0.81
C ALA A 190 7.09 9.13 -0.74
N GLY A 191 7.89 9.40 -1.77
CA GLY A 191 9.27 8.92 -1.86
C GLY A 191 9.38 7.40 -2.08
N LEU A 192 10.59 6.93 -2.37
CA LEU A 192 10.84 5.53 -2.75
C LEU A 192 10.90 4.56 -1.55
N GLY A 193 11.08 5.09 -0.34
CA GLY A 193 11.25 4.31 0.88
C GLY A 193 9.97 3.63 1.38
N GLY A 194 10.12 2.77 2.39
CA GLY A 194 9.03 2.07 3.07
C GLY A 194 8.65 2.73 4.40
N TRP A 195 7.35 2.74 4.72
CA TRP A 195 6.81 3.12 6.03
C TRP A 195 5.77 2.10 6.49
N THR A 196 5.88 1.62 7.72
CA THR A 196 4.87 0.83 8.42
C THR A 196 3.95 1.73 9.22
N ILE A 197 2.65 1.49 9.11
CA ILE A 197 1.60 2.05 9.97
C ILE A 197 1.04 0.93 10.84
N SER A 198 1.32 0.98 12.14
CA SER A 198 0.82 -0.02 13.11
C SER A 198 -0.13 0.57 14.16
N GLY A 199 -0.26 1.90 14.21
CA GLY A 199 -1.19 2.59 15.10
C GLY A 199 -2.66 2.41 14.69
N SER A 200 -3.57 2.53 15.65
CA SER A 200 -5.01 2.64 15.39
C SER A 200 -5.34 4.07 14.99
N ASN A 201 -5.67 4.30 13.72
CA ASN A 201 -5.85 5.65 13.21
C ASN A 201 -7.33 6.04 13.09
N ALA A 202 -7.62 7.33 13.30
CA ALA A 202 -8.97 7.89 13.32
C ALA A 202 -9.07 9.22 12.53
N PHE A 203 -8.15 9.43 11.59
CA PHE A 203 -8.24 10.56 10.67
C PHE A 203 -9.30 10.28 9.59
N THR A 204 -9.91 11.35 9.06
CA THR A 204 -11.03 11.24 8.10
C THR A 204 -10.70 11.70 6.69
N GLY A 205 -9.53 12.29 6.47
CA GLY A 205 -9.04 12.61 5.13
C GLY A 205 -8.53 11.38 4.41
N ALA A 206 -8.38 11.48 3.09
CA ALA A 206 -7.93 10.36 2.25
C ALA A 206 -6.50 9.91 2.59
N THR A 207 -6.22 8.63 2.30
CA THR A 207 -4.84 8.13 2.23
C THR A 207 -4.35 8.13 0.79
N THR A 208 -3.20 8.75 0.52
CA THR A 208 -2.57 8.74 -0.81
C THR A 208 -1.21 8.07 -0.76
N ILE A 209 -0.98 7.06 -1.59
CA ILE A 209 0.32 6.42 -1.77
C ILE A 209 0.83 6.79 -3.16
N SER A 210 1.72 7.77 -3.19
CA SER A 210 2.30 8.34 -4.42
C SER A 210 3.61 7.68 -4.85
N GLY A 211 4.25 6.91 -3.95
CA GLY A 211 5.48 6.18 -4.23
C GLY A 211 5.94 5.33 -3.05
N GLY A 212 6.81 4.36 -3.33
CA GLY A 212 7.34 3.43 -2.32
C GLY A 212 6.25 2.52 -1.75
N ALA A 213 6.44 2.04 -0.52
CA ALA A 213 5.51 1.11 0.13
C ALA A 213 4.95 1.66 1.45
N LEU A 214 3.63 1.56 1.64
CA LEU A 214 2.96 1.76 2.92
C LEU A 214 2.49 0.40 3.45
N ASN A 215 3.11 -0.08 4.52
CA ASN A 215 2.80 -1.36 5.14
C ASN A 215 1.84 -1.17 6.32
N VAL A 216 0.61 -1.63 6.18
CA VAL A 216 -0.45 -1.50 7.18
C VAL A 216 -0.55 -2.78 7.99
N GLN A 217 -0.45 -2.62 9.32
CA GLN A 217 -0.50 -3.73 10.29
C GLN A 217 -1.64 -3.57 11.31
N ASN A 218 -2.57 -2.66 11.05
CA ASN A 218 -3.74 -2.41 11.89
C ASN A 218 -5.00 -2.25 11.02
N ALA A 219 -6.12 -2.84 11.46
CA ALA A 219 -7.41 -2.78 10.77
C ALA A 219 -7.90 -1.34 10.49
N THR A 220 -7.60 -0.39 11.37
CA THR A 220 -7.92 1.05 11.20
C THR A 220 -6.72 1.87 10.78
N GLY A 221 -5.64 1.23 10.30
CA GLY A 221 -4.40 1.93 9.95
C GLY A 221 -4.54 2.96 8.82
N LEU A 222 -5.54 2.81 7.94
CA LEU A 222 -5.85 3.77 6.87
C LEU A 222 -6.81 4.89 7.29
N GLY A 223 -7.17 4.97 8.57
CA GLY A 223 -8.14 5.93 9.09
C GLY A 223 -9.57 5.43 8.98
N THR A 224 -10.53 6.35 8.95
CA THR A 224 -11.94 6.02 8.70
C THR A 224 -12.18 5.70 7.23
N THR A 225 -13.24 4.95 6.91
CA THR A 225 -13.55 4.55 5.52
C THR A 225 -14.19 5.65 4.66
N ALA A 226 -14.19 6.91 5.11
CA ALA A 226 -15.01 7.97 4.53
C ALA A 226 -14.43 8.54 3.22
N ALA A 227 -13.10 8.61 3.11
CA ALA A 227 -12.42 9.31 2.03
C ALA A 227 -11.67 8.39 1.05
N GLY A 228 -11.44 7.13 1.41
CA GLY A 228 -10.77 6.17 0.54
C GLY A 228 -9.25 6.31 0.51
N THR A 229 -8.65 5.32 -0.14
CA THR A 229 -7.21 5.19 -0.35
C THR A 229 -6.90 5.18 -1.85
N THR A 230 -5.92 5.97 -2.27
CA THR A 230 -5.45 6.01 -3.67
C THR A 230 -4.00 5.57 -3.74
N VAL A 231 -3.72 4.57 -4.59
CA VAL A 231 -2.37 4.10 -4.91
C VAL A 231 -2.05 4.53 -6.34
N SER A 232 -1.15 5.51 -6.46
CA SER A 232 -0.65 5.99 -7.75
C SER A 232 0.41 5.05 -8.32
N SER A 233 0.72 5.21 -9.61
CA SER A 233 1.77 4.44 -10.27
C SER A 233 3.11 4.57 -9.54
N GLY A 234 3.72 3.43 -9.21
CA GLY A 234 4.97 3.34 -8.43
C GLY A 234 4.78 3.29 -6.91
N GLY A 235 3.55 3.45 -6.42
CA GLY A 235 3.18 3.22 -5.03
C GLY A 235 2.67 1.80 -4.77
N THR A 236 2.78 1.34 -3.54
CA THR A 236 2.27 0.04 -3.09
C THR A 236 1.63 0.17 -1.71
N LEU A 237 0.40 -0.34 -1.58
CA LEU A 237 -0.22 -0.66 -0.29
C LEU A 237 0.11 -2.11 0.08
N GLU A 238 0.69 -2.33 1.24
CA GLU A 238 1.01 -3.65 1.77
C GLU A 238 0.16 -3.95 3.01
N LEU A 239 -0.42 -5.14 3.08
CA LEU A 239 -1.16 -5.64 4.24
C LEU A 239 -0.38 -6.77 4.91
N GLN A 240 -0.33 -6.76 6.24
CA GLN A 240 0.44 -7.72 7.00
C GLN A 240 -0.17 -7.98 8.38
N GLY A 241 -0.10 -9.23 8.84
CA GLY A 241 -0.37 -9.59 10.23
C GLY A 241 -1.77 -10.16 10.50
N GLY A 242 -2.58 -10.41 9.47
CA GLY A 242 -3.90 -11.01 9.63
C GLY A 242 -5.00 -10.00 9.94
N ILE A 243 -4.95 -8.84 9.28
CA ILE A 243 -5.87 -7.73 9.50
C ILE A 243 -7.03 -7.72 8.51
N THR A 244 -8.16 -7.15 8.94
CA THR A 244 -9.30 -6.85 8.08
C THR A 244 -9.41 -5.34 7.94
N ILE A 245 -9.13 -4.82 6.74
CA ILE A 245 -9.49 -3.45 6.38
C ILE A 245 -10.98 -3.45 6.08
N GLY A 246 -11.72 -2.50 6.66
CA GLY A 246 -13.17 -2.36 6.44
C GLY A 246 -13.53 -1.97 5.01
N ALA A 247 -14.74 -1.41 4.82
CA ALA A 247 -15.24 -0.94 3.53
C ALA A 247 -14.57 0.36 3.03
N GLU A 248 -13.24 0.41 3.08
CA GLU A 248 -12.41 1.49 2.55
C GLU A 248 -12.33 1.37 1.03
N ALA A 249 -12.76 2.39 0.29
CA ALA A 249 -12.63 2.39 -1.16
C ALA A 249 -11.16 2.49 -1.58
N LEU A 250 -10.72 1.65 -2.52
CA LEU A 250 -9.34 1.63 -3.03
C LEU A 250 -9.29 2.01 -4.50
N SER A 251 -8.48 2.99 -4.88
CA SER A 251 -8.12 3.23 -6.27
C SER A 251 -6.69 2.76 -6.56
N LEU A 252 -6.51 1.91 -7.56
CA LEU A 252 -5.20 1.38 -7.96
C LEU A 252 -4.82 1.87 -9.36
N SER A 253 -3.61 2.42 -9.48
CA SER A 253 -2.97 2.74 -10.75
C SER A 253 -1.62 2.06 -10.85
N GLY A 254 -1.49 1.06 -11.73
CA GLY A 254 -0.20 0.46 -12.07
C GLY A 254 0.13 -0.83 -11.32
N SER A 255 1.31 -1.36 -11.61
CA SER A 255 1.82 -2.63 -11.07
C SER A 255 2.49 -2.50 -9.69
N GLY A 256 2.52 -1.30 -9.12
CA GLY A 256 3.17 -0.96 -7.86
C GLY A 256 4.71 -0.97 -7.89
N LEU A 257 5.32 -0.81 -6.72
CA LEU A 257 6.76 -0.77 -6.53
C LEU A 257 7.40 -2.06 -7.06
N ALA A 258 8.40 -1.89 -7.94
CA ALA A 258 9.13 -2.99 -8.60
C ALA A 258 8.22 -4.01 -9.33
N ASN A 259 7.02 -3.62 -9.76
CA ASN A 259 6.01 -4.47 -10.39
C ASN A 259 5.50 -5.62 -9.52
N LEU A 260 5.66 -5.54 -8.18
CA LEU A 260 5.27 -6.60 -7.25
C LEU A 260 3.82 -6.52 -6.79
N GLY A 261 3.10 -5.45 -7.13
CA GLY A 261 1.69 -5.23 -6.79
C GLY A 261 1.44 -3.82 -6.28
N ALA A 262 0.38 -3.17 -6.76
CA ALA A 262 -0.13 -1.93 -6.17
C ALA A 262 -0.88 -2.21 -4.85
N LEU A 263 -1.48 -3.40 -4.72
CA LEU A 263 -1.92 -3.98 -3.46
C LEU A 263 -1.17 -5.30 -3.25
N ARG A 264 -0.54 -5.46 -2.08
CA ARG A 264 0.23 -6.65 -1.72
C ARG A 264 -0.17 -7.19 -0.36
N ASN A 265 -0.29 -8.51 -0.28
CA ASN A 265 -0.41 -9.23 0.97
C ASN A 265 0.95 -9.84 1.32
N ILE A 266 1.59 -9.35 2.38
CA ILE A 266 2.96 -9.73 2.73
C ILE A 266 2.99 -11.01 3.53
N SER A 267 2.12 -11.12 4.54
CA SER A 267 1.97 -12.34 5.35
C SER A 267 0.68 -12.34 6.16
N GLY A 268 0.27 -13.53 6.59
CA GLY A 268 -1.01 -13.75 7.26
C GLY A 268 -2.18 -13.82 6.28
N THR A 269 -3.38 -13.98 6.85
CA THR A 269 -4.64 -13.94 6.11
C THR A 269 -5.26 -12.57 6.28
N ASN A 270 -5.11 -11.69 5.29
CA ASN A 270 -5.62 -10.32 5.35
C ASN A 270 -6.86 -10.19 4.47
N THR A 271 -7.81 -9.35 4.89
CA THR A 271 -9.03 -9.06 4.13
C THR A 271 -9.08 -7.59 3.77
N TYR A 272 -9.39 -7.29 2.51
CA TYR A 272 -9.72 -5.96 2.04
C TYR A 272 -11.23 -5.88 1.78
N GLY A 273 -11.94 -5.17 2.67
CA GLY A 273 -13.40 -5.16 2.74
C GLY A 273 -14.12 -4.16 1.83
N GLY A 274 -13.36 -3.34 1.10
CA GLY A 274 -13.90 -2.27 0.25
C GLY A 274 -13.66 -2.49 -1.25
N LEU A 275 -14.45 -1.81 -2.06
CA LEU A 275 -14.36 -1.88 -3.52
C LEU A 275 -12.98 -1.43 -4.01
N VAL A 276 -12.35 -2.25 -4.84
CA VAL A 276 -11.13 -1.90 -5.56
C VAL A 276 -11.46 -1.39 -6.96
N THR A 277 -11.14 -0.13 -7.25
CA THR A 277 -11.31 0.50 -8.56
C THR A 277 -9.97 0.58 -9.29
N LEU A 278 -9.90 0.00 -10.48
CA LEU A 278 -8.72 0.10 -11.34
C LEU A 278 -8.80 1.41 -12.14
N ALA A 279 -7.86 2.32 -11.88
CA ALA A 279 -7.67 3.57 -12.63
C ALA A 279 -6.59 3.45 -13.73
N ALA A 280 -5.83 2.35 -13.71
CA ALA A 280 -4.97 1.88 -14.80
C ALA A 280 -4.82 0.36 -14.71
N ALA A 281 -4.14 -0.26 -15.69
CA ALA A 281 -3.77 -1.68 -15.59
C ALA A 281 -2.98 -1.92 -14.29
N SER A 282 -3.45 -2.85 -13.46
CA SER A 282 -2.98 -2.95 -12.07
C SER A 282 -2.72 -4.38 -11.64
N ARG A 283 -1.82 -4.54 -10.67
CA ARG A 283 -1.46 -5.83 -10.10
C ARG A 283 -1.83 -5.91 -8.63
N ILE A 284 -2.52 -6.98 -8.25
CA ILE A 284 -2.79 -7.37 -6.87
C ILE A 284 -2.02 -8.67 -6.61
N ASN A 285 -1.27 -8.71 -5.52
CA ASN A 285 -0.36 -9.81 -5.25
C ASN A 285 -0.51 -10.35 -3.83
N SER A 286 -0.33 -11.65 -3.68
CA SER A 286 -0.11 -12.26 -2.37
C SER A 286 1.27 -12.90 -2.33
N ASP A 287 2.18 -12.30 -1.57
CA ASP A 287 3.55 -12.78 -1.41
C ASP A 287 3.58 -14.06 -0.59
N ALA A 288 2.85 -14.08 0.54
CA ALA A 288 2.65 -15.24 1.40
C ALA A 288 1.32 -15.15 2.14
N GLY A 289 0.76 -16.28 2.61
CA GLY A 289 -0.54 -16.31 3.28
C GLY A 289 -1.70 -16.18 2.30
N VAL A 290 -2.78 -15.49 2.69
CA VAL A 290 -4.00 -15.32 1.87
C VAL A 290 -4.45 -13.87 1.84
N LEU A 291 -4.75 -13.34 0.65
CA LEU A 291 -5.44 -12.07 0.48
C LEU A 291 -6.90 -12.30 0.09
N ASN A 292 -7.83 -11.86 0.93
CA ASN A 292 -9.27 -11.94 0.66
C ASN A 292 -9.76 -10.58 0.14
N LEU A 293 -10.33 -10.55 -1.06
CA LEU A 293 -11.12 -9.42 -1.57
C LEU A 293 -12.59 -9.77 -1.37
N ASP A 294 -13.23 -9.11 -0.40
CA ASP A 294 -14.54 -9.50 0.13
C ASP A 294 -15.32 -8.26 0.56
N VAL A 295 -16.20 -7.77 -0.32
CA VAL A 295 -17.01 -6.59 -0.07
C VAL A 295 -18.37 -6.98 0.50
N SER A 296 -18.94 -6.14 1.36
CA SER A 296 -20.28 -6.42 1.90
C SER A 296 -21.37 -6.55 0.83
N THR A 297 -21.26 -5.80 -0.25
CA THR A 297 -22.18 -5.82 -1.40
C THR A 297 -21.46 -5.35 -2.67
N GLY A 298 -21.92 -5.83 -3.82
CA GLY A 298 -21.45 -5.36 -5.12
C GLY A 298 -20.29 -6.16 -5.66
N SER A 299 -19.29 -5.48 -6.21
CA SER A 299 -18.12 -6.09 -6.86
C SER A 299 -16.88 -5.93 -5.99
N ALA A 300 -16.00 -6.94 -5.96
CA ALA A 300 -14.70 -6.81 -5.31
C ALA A 300 -13.80 -5.84 -6.08
N VAL A 301 -13.83 -5.92 -7.42
CA VAL A 301 -13.01 -5.08 -8.31
C VAL A 301 -13.85 -4.53 -9.45
N THR A 302 -13.66 -3.25 -9.79
CA THR A 302 -14.28 -2.59 -10.95
C THR A 302 -13.26 -1.79 -11.78
N GLY A 303 -13.66 -1.36 -12.97
CA GLY A 303 -12.86 -0.55 -13.90
C GLY A 303 -12.96 -1.07 -15.32
N THR A 304 -12.08 -0.61 -16.20
CA THR A 304 -11.97 -1.10 -17.60
C THR A 304 -10.52 -1.38 -17.98
N PHE A 305 -9.71 -1.77 -17.00
CA PHE A 305 -8.29 -2.04 -17.17
C PHE A 305 -7.94 -3.47 -16.77
N ALA A 306 -6.85 -3.98 -17.33
CA ALA A 306 -6.41 -5.33 -17.04
C ALA A 306 -6.06 -5.48 -15.55
N LEU A 307 -6.52 -6.59 -14.97
CA LEU A 307 -6.21 -6.99 -13.60
C LEU A 307 -5.24 -8.16 -13.62
N THR A 308 -4.06 -7.99 -13.04
CA THR A 308 -3.15 -9.10 -12.78
C THR A 308 -3.27 -9.54 -11.32
N LEU A 309 -3.64 -10.80 -11.11
CA LEU A 309 -3.61 -11.50 -9.83
C LEU A 309 -2.36 -12.37 -9.76
N GLY A 310 -1.56 -12.22 -8.71
CA GLY A 310 -0.26 -12.86 -8.66
C GLY A 310 0.24 -13.31 -7.30
N GLY A 311 1.48 -13.81 -7.30
CA GLY A 311 2.29 -14.03 -6.11
C GLY A 311 2.53 -15.51 -5.79
N ALA A 312 3.30 -15.77 -4.73
CA ALA A 312 3.59 -17.12 -4.26
C ALA A 312 2.59 -17.58 -3.19
N GLY A 313 2.02 -16.64 -2.44
CA GLY A 313 0.87 -16.85 -1.58
C GLY A 313 -0.44 -16.95 -2.36
N ASN A 314 -1.53 -17.18 -1.63
CA ASN A 314 -2.84 -17.37 -2.22
C ASN A 314 -3.69 -16.09 -2.13
N GLY A 315 -4.76 -16.04 -2.90
CA GLY A 315 -5.79 -15.02 -2.77
C GLY A 315 -7.17 -15.56 -3.08
N THR A 316 -8.18 -14.85 -2.62
CA THR A 316 -9.59 -15.20 -2.80
C THR A 316 -10.36 -13.96 -3.21
N VAL A 317 -11.20 -14.10 -4.23
CA VAL A 317 -12.13 -13.07 -4.70
C VAL A 317 -13.54 -13.59 -4.43
N SER A 318 -14.16 -13.06 -3.38
CA SER A 318 -15.47 -13.48 -2.88
C SER A 318 -16.65 -12.80 -3.59
N ASP A 319 -16.38 -11.78 -4.40
CA ASP A 319 -17.40 -10.97 -5.09
C ASP A 319 -17.06 -10.72 -6.56
N PRO A 320 -18.05 -10.41 -7.41
CA PRO A 320 -17.84 -10.24 -8.84
C PRO A 320 -16.69 -9.29 -9.20
N LEU A 321 -15.94 -9.65 -10.23
CA LEU A 321 -15.04 -8.78 -10.97
C LEU A 321 -15.81 -8.11 -12.12
N ALA A 322 -15.87 -6.79 -12.09
CA ALA A 322 -16.55 -5.95 -13.08
C ALA A 322 -15.56 -5.05 -13.84
N ILE A 323 -14.60 -5.67 -14.51
CA ILE A 323 -13.50 -4.99 -15.25
C ILE A 323 -13.80 -4.77 -16.76
N GLY A 324 -15.07 -4.85 -17.17
CA GLY A 324 -15.51 -4.59 -18.54
C GLY A 324 -14.90 -5.56 -19.56
N THR A 325 -14.37 -5.03 -20.67
CA THR A 325 -13.72 -5.83 -21.73
C THR A 325 -12.25 -6.14 -21.43
N ALA A 326 -11.74 -5.74 -20.27
CA ALA A 326 -10.33 -5.94 -19.94
C ALA A 326 -10.03 -7.38 -19.49
N ALA A 327 -8.75 -7.76 -19.60
CA ALA A 327 -8.30 -9.10 -19.28
C ALA A 327 -8.14 -9.30 -17.77
N LEU A 328 -8.49 -10.51 -17.31
CA LEU A 328 -8.02 -11.05 -16.03
C LEU A 328 -6.78 -11.90 -16.30
N ILE A 329 -5.67 -11.59 -15.64
CA ILE A 329 -4.40 -12.29 -15.81
C ILE A 329 -4.00 -12.91 -14.48
N LYS A 330 -3.67 -14.20 -14.48
CA LYS A 330 -3.12 -14.92 -13.34
C LYS A 330 -1.66 -15.28 -13.60
N ASP A 331 -0.77 -14.85 -12.70
CA ASP A 331 0.66 -15.20 -12.70
C ASP A 331 1.15 -15.60 -11.29
N GLY A 332 2.45 -15.86 -11.15
CA GLY A 332 3.02 -16.36 -9.90
C GLY A 332 2.63 -17.81 -9.59
N THR A 333 3.27 -18.40 -8.59
CA THR A 333 3.13 -19.83 -8.26
C THR A 333 1.92 -20.15 -7.38
N GLY A 334 1.34 -19.15 -6.71
CA GLY A 334 0.22 -19.31 -5.79
C GLY A 334 -1.13 -19.56 -6.47
N THR A 335 -2.17 -19.72 -5.65
CA THR A 335 -3.56 -19.95 -6.08
C THR A 335 -4.40 -18.71 -5.87
N TRP A 336 -5.14 -18.29 -6.90
CA TRP A 336 -6.21 -17.31 -6.76
C TRP A 336 -7.55 -17.99 -6.97
N THR A 337 -8.41 -17.96 -5.95
CA THR A 337 -9.75 -18.58 -5.97
C THR A 337 -10.82 -17.54 -6.27
N LEU A 338 -11.64 -17.81 -7.27
CA LEU A 338 -12.85 -17.05 -7.58
C LEU A 338 -14.04 -17.84 -7.04
N MET A 339 -14.81 -17.23 -6.14
CA MET A 339 -16.04 -17.80 -5.57
C MET A 339 -17.12 -16.72 -5.36
N PRO A 340 -17.43 -15.90 -6.38
CA PRO A 340 -18.37 -14.80 -6.24
C PRO A 340 -19.82 -15.28 -6.12
N SER A 341 -20.62 -14.54 -5.36
CA SER A 341 -22.07 -14.80 -5.23
C SER A 341 -22.85 -14.52 -6.53
N ALA A 342 -22.27 -13.75 -7.46
CA ALA A 342 -22.79 -13.51 -8.79
C ALA A 342 -21.71 -13.69 -9.86
N VAL A 343 -22.12 -13.94 -11.10
CA VAL A 343 -21.20 -14.14 -12.24
C VAL A 343 -20.28 -12.93 -12.39
N ASN A 344 -18.99 -13.15 -12.61
CA ASN A 344 -18.07 -12.08 -13.02
C ASN A 344 -18.55 -11.47 -14.34
N THR A 345 -18.65 -10.15 -14.43
CA THR A 345 -19.26 -9.48 -15.60
C THR A 345 -18.27 -9.09 -16.69
N TYR A 346 -16.97 -9.30 -16.47
CA TYR A 346 -15.96 -9.02 -17.49
C TYR A 346 -16.06 -9.96 -18.68
N THR A 347 -15.76 -9.47 -19.88
CA THR A 347 -15.80 -10.25 -21.13
C THR A 347 -14.43 -10.35 -21.80
N GLY A 348 -13.42 -9.66 -21.28
CA GLY A 348 -12.04 -9.81 -21.74
C GLY A 348 -11.47 -11.19 -21.40
N ALA A 349 -10.32 -11.51 -21.98
CA ALA A 349 -9.71 -12.83 -21.82
C ALA A 349 -9.31 -13.11 -20.35
N THR A 350 -9.57 -14.34 -19.90
CA THR A 350 -8.99 -14.91 -18.69
C THR A 350 -7.70 -15.65 -19.06
N THR A 351 -6.54 -15.09 -18.71
CA THR A 351 -5.23 -15.67 -19.02
C THR A 351 -4.58 -16.26 -17.78
N VAL A 352 -4.15 -17.52 -17.82
CA VAL A 352 -3.41 -18.18 -16.73
C VAL A 352 -2.00 -18.50 -17.18
N ASN A 353 -1.05 -17.63 -16.80
CA ASN A 353 0.37 -17.75 -17.14
C ASN A 353 1.11 -18.73 -16.25
N ASN A 354 0.81 -18.75 -14.94
CA ASN A 354 1.46 -19.63 -13.97
C ASN A 354 0.59 -19.85 -12.72
N GLY A 355 0.91 -20.86 -11.92
CA GLY A 355 0.17 -21.24 -10.71
C GLY A 355 -1.26 -21.67 -11.01
N VAL A 356 -2.18 -21.41 -10.09
CA VAL A 356 -3.57 -21.89 -10.20
C VAL A 356 -4.56 -20.73 -10.17
N LEU A 357 -5.40 -20.62 -11.19
CA LEU A 357 -6.67 -19.90 -11.08
C LEU A 357 -7.74 -20.94 -10.71
N ALA A 358 -8.31 -20.85 -9.51
CA ALA A 358 -9.35 -21.74 -9.06
C ALA A 358 -10.73 -21.09 -9.24
N VAL A 359 -11.65 -21.84 -9.81
CA VAL A 359 -13.08 -21.55 -9.93
C VAL A 359 -13.77 -22.51 -8.98
N ASP A 360 -14.24 -22.01 -7.84
CA ASP A 360 -14.69 -22.84 -6.73
C ASP A 360 -16.19 -22.61 -6.47
N PHE A 361 -17.00 -23.59 -6.87
CA PHE A 361 -18.44 -23.59 -6.63
C PHE A 361 -18.79 -24.11 -5.23
N SER A 362 -17.84 -24.68 -4.47
CA SER A 362 -18.13 -25.55 -3.33
C SER A 362 -18.84 -24.90 -2.13
N GLN A 363 -19.05 -23.59 -2.16
CA GLN A 363 -19.77 -22.82 -1.15
C GLN A 363 -21.20 -22.48 -1.62
N ALA A 364 -22.16 -22.57 -0.71
CA ALA A 364 -23.54 -22.19 -1.00
C ALA A 364 -23.65 -20.69 -1.37
N GLY A 365 -24.48 -20.38 -2.37
CA GLY A 365 -24.71 -19.01 -2.82
C GLY A 365 -23.69 -18.48 -3.82
N VAL A 366 -22.68 -19.27 -4.18
CA VAL A 366 -21.78 -18.97 -5.31
C VAL A 366 -22.52 -19.09 -6.63
N ALA A 367 -22.16 -18.26 -7.61
CA ALA A 367 -22.75 -18.27 -8.93
C ALA A 367 -22.59 -19.64 -9.62
N THR A 368 -23.61 -20.10 -10.33
CA THR A 368 -23.60 -21.39 -11.05
C THR A 368 -22.74 -21.39 -12.32
N ASN A 369 -22.25 -20.21 -12.73
CA ASN A 369 -21.18 -19.99 -13.70
C ASN A 369 -20.35 -18.81 -13.23
N ILE A 370 -19.10 -19.03 -12.79
CA ILE A 370 -18.33 -18.01 -12.07
C ILE A 370 -17.69 -17.01 -13.04
N ILE A 371 -16.98 -17.49 -14.05
CA ILE A 371 -16.39 -16.63 -15.09
C ILE A 371 -17.42 -16.41 -16.19
N SER A 372 -17.54 -15.19 -16.71
CA SER A 372 -18.43 -14.88 -17.83
C SER A 372 -18.26 -15.86 -18.99
N ALA A 373 -19.37 -16.38 -19.50
CA ALA A 373 -19.38 -17.25 -20.68
C ALA A 373 -18.88 -16.56 -21.96
N SER A 374 -18.77 -15.21 -21.96
CA SER A 374 -18.17 -14.44 -23.04
C SER A 374 -16.65 -14.34 -22.95
N SER A 375 -16.04 -14.71 -21.83
CA SER A 375 -14.58 -14.68 -21.66
C SER A 375 -13.92 -15.80 -22.48
N VAL A 376 -12.80 -15.45 -23.12
CA VAL A 376 -11.88 -16.41 -23.72
C VAL A 376 -10.91 -16.89 -22.64
N LEU A 377 -10.74 -18.20 -22.52
CA LEU A 377 -9.72 -18.79 -21.66
C LEU A 377 -8.39 -18.94 -22.42
N THR A 378 -7.30 -18.41 -21.89
CA THR A 378 -5.95 -18.65 -22.41
C THR A 378 -5.09 -19.30 -21.34
N LEU A 379 -4.64 -20.52 -21.60
CA LEU A 379 -3.73 -21.25 -20.72
C LEU A 379 -2.30 -21.16 -21.26
N ALA A 380 -1.47 -20.35 -20.62
CA ALA A 380 -0.13 -20.00 -21.06
C ALA A 380 0.96 -20.66 -20.20
N GLY A 381 0.67 -21.85 -19.64
CA GLY A 381 1.54 -22.60 -18.74
C GLY A 381 0.99 -22.81 -17.33
N GLY A 382 -0.09 -22.10 -16.97
CA GLY A 382 -0.76 -22.27 -15.67
C GLY A 382 -1.88 -23.31 -15.66
N LYS A 383 -2.50 -23.46 -14.48
CA LYS A 383 -3.62 -24.37 -14.21
C LYS A 383 -4.92 -23.59 -13.99
N LEU A 384 -5.97 -23.92 -14.74
CA LEU A 384 -7.34 -23.63 -14.33
C LEU A 384 -7.85 -24.81 -13.51
N SER A 385 -8.31 -24.57 -12.29
CA SER A 385 -8.93 -25.58 -11.44
C SER A 385 -10.41 -25.26 -11.30
N VAL A 386 -11.29 -26.23 -11.51
CA VAL A 386 -12.74 -26.08 -11.35
C VAL A 386 -13.21 -27.10 -10.33
N LYS A 387 -13.89 -26.66 -9.28
CA LYS A 387 -14.37 -27.53 -8.21
C LYS A 387 -15.88 -27.38 -8.02
N GLY A 388 -16.62 -28.47 -8.14
CA GLY A 388 -18.08 -28.50 -7.96
C GLY A 388 -18.53 -28.38 -6.50
N MET A 389 -19.83 -28.21 -6.29
CA MET A 389 -20.50 -28.23 -5.01
C MET A 389 -21.26 -29.54 -4.81
N SER A 390 -21.08 -30.16 -3.64
CA SER A 390 -21.75 -31.41 -3.30
C SER A 390 -23.27 -31.30 -3.48
N ALA A 391 -23.87 -32.28 -4.17
CA ALA A 391 -25.28 -32.34 -4.51
C ALA A 391 -25.84 -31.13 -5.30
N ALA A 392 -24.98 -30.34 -5.95
CA ALA A 392 -25.38 -29.25 -6.83
C ALA A 392 -25.19 -29.59 -8.32
N THR A 393 -25.71 -28.72 -9.18
CA THR A 393 -25.44 -28.75 -10.62
C THR A 393 -24.72 -27.48 -10.99
N ASP A 394 -23.44 -27.63 -11.36
CA ASP A 394 -22.55 -26.51 -11.62
C ASP A 394 -22.08 -26.53 -13.07
N SER A 395 -21.92 -25.35 -13.67
CA SER A 395 -21.34 -25.24 -15.00
C SER A 395 -20.42 -24.05 -15.14
N GLN A 396 -19.18 -24.30 -15.57
CA GLN A 396 -18.30 -23.23 -16.05
C GLN A 396 -18.26 -23.25 -17.57
N THR A 397 -18.67 -22.15 -18.22
CA THR A 397 -18.62 -21.98 -19.67
C THR A 397 -17.63 -20.89 -20.06
N PHE A 398 -16.90 -21.08 -21.16
CA PHE A 398 -16.04 -20.10 -21.81
C PHE A 398 -16.45 -19.94 -23.28
N ALA A 399 -16.17 -18.77 -23.86
CA ALA A 399 -16.46 -18.50 -25.27
C ALA A 399 -15.58 -19.36 -26.20
N SER A 400 -14.30 -19.46 -25.85
CA SER A 400 -13.32 -20.30 -26.52
C SER A 400 -12.13 -20.51 -25.59
N THR A 401 -11.28 -21.48 -25.91
CA THR A 401 -10.04 -21.76 -25.18
C THR A 401 -8.86 -21.73 -26.13
N SER A 402 -7.72 -21.22 -25.67
CA SER A 402 -6.45 -21.28 -26.40
C SER A 402 -5.29 -21.62 -25.48
N THR A 403 -4.21 -22.16 -26.07
CA THR A 403 -2.94 -22.44 -25.38
C THR A 403 -1.84 -21.59 -25.98
N THR A 404 -0.92 -21.02 -25.20
CA THR A 404 0.18 -20.21 -25.74
C THR A 404 1.26 -21.08 -26.37
N ALA A 405 1.86 -20.65 -27.48
CA ALA A 405 2.91 -21.40 -28.17
C ALA A 405 4.06 -21.78 -27.21
N GLY A 406 4.52 -23.02 -27.27
CA GLY A 406 5.59 -23.53 -26.40
C GLY A 406 5.19 -23.81 -24.95
N THR A 407 3.90 -23.72 -24.59
CA THR A 407 3.43 -23.92 -23.21
C THR A 407 2.39 -25.05 -23.11
N TYR A 408 2.33 -25.68 -21.94
CA TYR A 408 1.32 -26.69 -21.62
C TYR A 408 0.46 -26.19 -20.47
N GLY A 409 -0.82 -25.94 -20.74
CA GLY A 409 -1.80 -25.60 -19.72
C GLY A 409 -2.34 -26.84 -19.01
N VAL A 410 -2.89 -26.65 -17.80
CA VAL A 410 -3.64 -27.70 -17.11
C VAL A 410 -5.07 -27.23 -16.90
N LEU A 411 -6.04 -28.05 -17.29
CA LEU A 411 -7.40 -27.98 -16.78
C LEU A 411 -7.57 -29.09 -15.75
N SER A 412 -7.94 -28.71 -14.53
CA SER A 412 -8.41 -29.65 -13.53
C SER A 412 -9.88 -29.42 -13.26
N ALA A 413 -10.64 -30.51 -13.22
CA ALA A 413 -12.04 -30.48 -12.85
C ALA A 413 -12.29 -31.56 -11.81
N ASP A 414 -12.71 -31.13 -10.62
CA ASP A 414 -13.12 -32.00 -9.53
C ASP A 414 -14.62 -31.84 -9.32
N ASN A 415 -15.37 -32.91 -9.62
CA ASN A 415 -16.82 -32.91 -9.43
C ASN A 415 -17.20 -32.72 -7.95
N ASN A 416 -16.32 -33.08 -7.01
CA ASN A 416 -16.51 -32.85 -5.56
C ASN A 416 -17.91 -33.28 -5.06
N SER A 417 -18.36 -34.45 -5.51
CA SER A 417 -19.69 -35.01 -5.22
C SER A 417 -20.89 -34.17 -5.67
N ALA A 418 -20.71 -33.27 -6.64
CA ALA A 418 -21.82 -32.60 -7.31
C ALA A 418 -22.70 -33.59 -8.05
N THR A 419 -23.99 -33.28 -8.18
CA THR A 419 -24.92 -34.00 -9.06
C THR A 419 -24.42 -33.95 -10.50
N SER A 420 -23.91 -32.80 -10.93
CA SER A 420 -23.10 -32.69 -12.14
C SER A 420 -22.21 -31.46 -12.10
N LEU A 421 -21.01 -31.58 -12.67
CA LEU A 421 -20.13 -30.47 -12.99
C LEU A 421 -19.83 -30.50 -14.49
N THR A 422 -20.19 -29.43 -15.21
CA THR A 422 -19.86 -29.27 -16.64
C THR A 422 -18.87 -28.14 -16.87
N VAL A 423 -17.73 -28.43 -17.49
CA VAL A 423 -16.78 -27.42 -17.97
C VAL A 423 -16.84 -27.35 -19.49
N ALA A 424 -17.46 -26.29 -20.02
CA ALA A 424 -17.58 -26.03 -21.45
C ALA A 424 -16.50 -25.05 -21.91
N LEU A 425 -15.53 -25.54 -22.69
CA LEU A 425 -14.34 -24.79 -23.11
C LEU A 425 -14.54 -23.98 -24.40
N GLY A 426 -15.70 -24.12 -25.07
CA GLY A 426 -15.96 -23.51 -26.36
C GLY A 426 -15.04 -24.06 -27.46
N ALA A 427 -14.77 -23.26 -28.50
CA ALA A 427 -13.82 -23.63 -29.54
C ALA A 427 -12.38 -23.67 -29.00
N TRP A 428 -11.62 -24.75 -29.24
CA TRP A 428 -10.22 -24.82 -28.82
C TRP A 428 -9.26 -24.46 -29.95
N THR A 429 -8.38 -23.49 -29.71
CA THR A 429 -7.25 -23.14 -30.59
C THR A 429 -5.93 -23.60 -29.96
N ARG A 430 -5.27 -24.58 -30.58
CA ARG A 430 -3.96 -25.06 -30.14
C ARG A 430 -2.84 -24.40 -30.95
N ASN A 431 -2.01 -23.59 -30.30
CA ASN A 431 -0.85 -22.96 -30.95
C ASN A 431 0.35 -23.93 -31.09
N ALA A 432 1.38 -23.53 -31.83
CA ALA A 432 2.55 -24.36 -32.09
C ALA A 432 3.22 -24.86 -30.80
N ASN A 433 3.57 -26.15 -30.75
CA ASN A 433 4.26 -26.79 -29.62
C ASN A 433 3.58 -26.52 -28.27
N SER A 434 2.25 -26.52 -28.24
CA SER A 434 1.45 -26.29 -27.04
C SER A 434 0.43 -27.39 -26.82
N GLY A 435 -0.04 -27.52 -25.58
CA GLY A 435 -1.01 -28.55 -25.22
C GLY A 435 -1.87 -28.16 -24.02
N LEU A 436 -2.94 -28.93 -23.83
CA LEU A 436 -3.83 -28.85 -22.70
C LEU A 436 -3.88 -30.22 -22.02
N ASN A 437 -3.41 -30.27 -20.78
CA ASN A 437 -3.46 -31.47 -19.95
C ASN A 437 -4.74 -31.45 -19.11
N PHE A 438 -5.35 -32.62 -18.92
CA PHE A 438 -6.56 -32.77 -18.14
C PHE A 438 -6.29 -33.57 -16.86
N ASP A 439 -6.76 -33.04 -15.74
CA ASP A 439 -6.66 -33.65 -14.40
C ASP A 439 -8.07 -33.73 -13.79
N ILE A 440 -8.73 -34.88 -13.98
CA ILE A 440 -10.18 -35.03 -13.83
C ILE A 440 -10.51 -36.00 -12.70
N THR A 441 -11.32 -35.57 -11.73
CA THR A 441 -11.75 -36.39 -10.58
C THR A 441 -13.26 -36.34 -10.37
N GLY A 442 -13.88 -37.48 -10.08
CA GLY A 442 -15.31 -37.54 -9.70
C GLY A 442 -16.32 -37.48 -10.86
N ALA A 443 -15.90 -37.81 -12.08
CA ALA A 443 -16.74 -37.86 -13.29
C ALA A 443 -17.44 -36.53 -13.71
N PRO A 444 -16.74 -35.38 -13.75
CA PRO A 444 -17.27 -34.18 -14.38
C PRO A 444 -17.34 -34.35 -15.90
N THR A 445 -18.16 -33.54 -16.55
CA THR A 445 -18.25 -33.46 -18.01
C THR A 445 -17.41 -32.30 -18.52
N VAL A 446 -16.41 -32.57 -19.37
CA VAL A 446 -15.62 -31.52 -20.05
C VAL A 446 -15.95 -31.55 -21.53
N THR A 447 -16.33 -30.40 -22.11
CA THR A 447 -16.73 -30.30 -23.52
C THR A 447 -15.93 -29.23 -24.26
N PHE A 448 -15.70 -29.47 -25.55
CA PHE A 448 -15.10 -28.53 -26.49
C PHE A 448 -15.83 -28.60 -27.83
N THR A 449 -15.87 -27.47 -28.55
CA THR A 449 -16.31 -27.43 -29.95
C THR A 449 -15.07 -27.52 -30.83
N LEU A 450 -15.04 -28.46 -31.77
CA LEU A 450 -13.96 -28.53 -32.74
C LEU A 450 -14.16 -27.43 -33.78
N SER A 451 -13.20 -26.52 -33.90
CA SER A 451 -13.13 -25.61 -35.05
C SER A 451 -12.53 -26.36 -36.26
N ALA A 452 -12.98 -26.02 -37.47
CA ALA A 452 -12.45 -26.61 -38.70
C ALA A 452 -10.94 -26.35 -38.81
N GLY A 453 -10.11 -27.38 -38.66
CA GLY A 453 -8.64 -27.27 -38.73
C GLY A 453 -7.85 -28.19 -37.81
N LEU A 454 -8.47 -28.79 -36.77
CA LEU A 454 -7.84 -29.88 -36.01
C LEU A 454 -8.01 -31.23 -36.74
N SER A 455 -7.36 -31.38 -37.90
CA SER A 455 -7.14 -32.71 -38.47
C SER A 455 -6.00 -33.38 -37.72
N SER A 456 -6.33 -34.35 -36.85
CA SER A 456 -5.43 -35.39 -36.32
C SER A 456 -3.97 -34.95 -36.13
N ALA A 457 -3.71 -34.11 -35.14
CA ALA A 457 -2.34 -33.87 -34.72
C ALA A 457 -2.13 -34.63 -33.41
N SER A 458 -1.46 -35.78 -33.54
CA SER A 458 -1.14 -36.78 -32.52
C SER A 458 -1.01 -36.21 -31.10
N GLY A 459 -1.72 -36.83 -30.14
CA GLY A 459 -1.61 -36.54 -28.72
C GLY A 459 -2.82 -35.86 -28.07
N ILE A 460 -4.04 -36.29 -28.41
CA ILE A 460 -5.07 -36.45 -27.37
C ILE A 460 -4.77 -37.77 -26.67
#